data_AF-A0A8T4NT10-F1
#
_entry.id   AF-A0A8T4NT10-F1
#
_cell.length_a   1.000
_cell.length_b   1.000
_cell.length_c   1.000
_cell.angle_alpha   90.00
_cell.angle_beta   90.00
_cell.angle_gamma   90.00
#
_symmetry.space_group_name_H-M   'P 1'
#
loop_
_entity.id
_entity.type
_entity.pdbx_description
1 polymer ?
#
loop_
_entity_poly.entity_id
_entity_poly.type
_entity_poly.pdbx_seq_one_letter_code
_entity_poly.pdbx_strand_id
1 'polypeptide(L)'
;MSYTIKPLKKISNKEFLNDVKKYIKNTHEFYKEKVPELNVLANRLRKEYTLQEFYKIFDKLWNSWSNNERSLAIHTLQLYNREFDINTWYFLKEKIIHIKSFDEVNSIGEIISDILYKIPDLKREIIALSRNKNVWLKRISTSVCFYGLKKKKIKDPSFLLFIIAQNIKDKDKNFQKEVGYLLCETAKLKKYLARKFILKHIHMPEVIFTEATKNMKELRKLRKIKKLK
;
A
#
# COMPACT_ATOMS: atom_id res chain seq x y z
N MET A 1 35.03 12.39 -3.67
CA MET A 1 34.83 12.91 -5.04
C MET A 1 33.44 13.56 -5.09
N SER A 2 33.40 14.86 -5.34
CA SER A 2 32.17 15.67 -5.39
C SER A 2 31.48 15.46 -6.74
N TYR A 3 30.25 14.93 -6.74
CA TYR A 3 29.44 14.84 -7.95
C TYR A 3 28.68 16.15 -8.14
N THR A 4 29.16 16.98 -9.06
CA THR A 4 28.47 18.21 -9.47
C THR A 4 27.19 17.83 -10.22
N ILE A 5 26.05 17.91 -9.54
CA ILE A 5 24.73 17.65 -10.12
C ILE A 5 24.42 18.80 -11.09
N LYS A 6 24.46 18.53 -12.40
CA LYS A 6 23.99 19.50 -13.40
C LYS A 6 22.49 19.77 -13.18
N PRO A 7 22.04 21.03 -13.18
CA PRO A 7 20.63 21.34 -13.17
C PRO A 7 20.00 20.85 -14.47
N LEU A 8 19.04 19.90 -14.40
CA LEU A 8 18.12 19.59 -15.51
C LEU A 8 17.42 20.91 -15.89
N LYS A 9 17.83 21.50 -17.02
CA LYS A 9 17.30 22.76 -17.56
C LYS A 9 15.86 22.54 -17.99
N LYS A 10 14.84 23.08 -17.30
CA LYS A 10 13.42 23.16 -17.72
C LYS A 10 13.09 22.24 -18.92
N ILE A 11 13.12 20.94 -18.67
CA ILE A 11 13.44 19.99 -19.73
C ILE A 11 12.18 19.70 -20.56
N SER A 12 12.31 19.80 -21.89
CA SER A 12 11.30 19.34 -22.84
C SER A 12 11.00 17.85 -22.62
N ASN A 13 9.74 17.41 -22.74
CA ASN A 13 9.30 16.03 -22.42
C ASN A 13 10.22 14.89 -22.94
N LYS A 14 10.90 15.10 -24.07
CA LYS A 14 11.76 14.09 -24.73
C LYS A 14 13.14 13.96 -24.08
N GLU A 15 13.70 15.08 -23.62
CA GLU A 15 14.98 15.12 -22.92
C GLU A 15 14.85 14.62 -21.48
N PHE A 16 13.70 14.85 -20.82
CA PHE A 16 13.47 14.41 -19.43
C PHE A 16 13.39 12.89 -19.38
N LEU A 17 12.65 12.29 -20.32
CA LEU A 17 12.61 10.84 -20.47
C LEU A 17 13.98 10.26 -20.83
N ASN A 18 14.81 10.97 -21.60
CA ASN A 18 16.16 10.51 -21.91
C ASN A 18 17.10 10.61 -20.70
N ASP A 19 16.99 11.64 -19.87
CA ASP A 19 17.79 11.80 -18.66
C ASP A 19 17.36 10.81 -17.58
N VAL A 20 16.04 10.61 -17.39
CA VAL A 20 15.49 9.55 -16.54
C VAL A 20 15.93 8.17 -17.04
N LYS A 21 15.85 7.90 -18.35
CA LYS A 21 16.33 6.63 -18.93
C LYS A 21 17.83 6.45 -18.78
N LYS A 22 18.66 7.47 -19.02
CA LYS A 22 20.12 7.39 -18.83
C LYS A 22 20.48 7.14 -17.37
N TYR A 23 19.77 7.78 -16.46
CA TYR A 23 19.98 7.62 -15.02
C TYR A 23 19.53 6.23 -14.54
N ILE A 24 18.37 5.75 -14.99
CA ILE A 24 17.81 4.41 -14.65
C ILE A 24 18.56 3.27 -15.37
N LYS A 25 19.09 3.47 -16.57
CA LYS A 25 19.79 2.43 -17.35
C LYS A 25 21.13 2.02 -16.72
N ASN A 26 21.74 2.91 -15.94
CA ASN A 26 22.96 2.62 -15.18
C ASN A 26 22.70 1.86 -13.86
N THR A 27 21.46 1.49 -13.57
CA THR A 27 21.10 0.79 -12.34
C THR A 27 20.46 -0.55 -12.64
N HIS A 28 21.26 -1.51 -13.12
CA HIS A 28 20.91 -2.93 -12.99
C HIS A 28 21.19 -3.42 -11.57
N GLU A 29 20.39 -4.39 -11.15
CA GLU A 29 20.28 -5.05 -9.85
C GLU A 29 19.57 -4.29 -8.72
N PHE A 30 18.55 -4.98 -8.22
CA PHE A 30 17.53 -4.56 -7.28
C PHE A 30 17.93 -5.02 -5.88
N TYR A 31 18.04 -4.08 -4.95
CA TYR A 31 17.63 -4.12 -3.53
C TYR A 31 18.61 -3.43 -2.57
N LYS A 32 18.02 -2.69 -1.64
CA LYS A 32 18.55 -2.17 -0.35
C LYS A 32 19.49 -0.97 -0.36
N GLU A 33 20.20 -0.66 -1.44
CA GLU A 33 21.20 0.45 -1.40
C GLU A 33 20.83 1.71 -2.23
N LYS A 34 19.82 1.66 -3.12
CA LYS A 34 19.51 2.74 -4.09
C LYS A 34 18.31 3.67 -3.78
N VAL A 35 17.79 3.61 -2.55
CA VAL A 35 16.74 4.53 -2.05
C VAL A 35 17.11 6.03 -2.18
N PRO A 36 18.39 6.46 -2.05
CA PRO A 36 18.74 7.88 -2.16
C PRO A 36 18.48 8.48 -3.54
N GLU A 37 18.74 7.74 -4.62
CA GLU A 37 18.66 8.24 -5.99
C GLU A 37 17.19 8.45 -6.43
N LEU A 38 16.33 7.48 -6.15
CA LEU A 38 14.88 7.62 -6.33
C LEU A 38 14.31 8.74 -5.47
N ASN A 39 14.79 8.90 -4.23
CA ASN A 39 14.38 10.01 -3.37
C ASN A 39 14.76 11.37 -3.96
N VAL A 40 15.98 11.50 -4.51
CA VAL A 40 16.43 12.76 -5.13
C VAL A 40 15.55 13.11 -6.33
N LEU A 41 15.31 12.14 -7.23
CA LEU A 41 14.45 12.35 -8.40
C LEU A 41 13.00 12.67 -8.01
N ALA A 42 12.45 11.93 -7.04
CA ALA A 42 11.08 12.16 -6.58
C ALA A 42 10.92 13.55 -5.93
N ASN A 43 11.86 13.94 -5.07
CA ASN A 43 11.86 15.28 -4.47
C ASN A 43 12.02 16.38 -5.51
N ARG A 44 12.81 16.14 -6.55
CA ARG A 44 12.96 17.08 -7.66
C ARG A 44 11.65 17.25 -8.43
N LEU A 45 11.05 16.15 -8.87
CA LEU A 45 9.73 16.16 -9.52
C LEU A 45 8.67 16.86 -8.67
N ARG A 46 8.67 16.57 -7.37
CA ARG A 46 7.77 17.20 -6.38
C ARG A 46 7.94 18.72 -6.28
N LYS A 47 9.16 19.23 -6.47
CA LYS A 47 9.47 20.67 -6.45
C LYS A 47 9.13 21.36 -7.77
N GLU A 48 9.25 20.64 -8.89
CA GLU A 48 9.08 21.19 -10.23
C GLU A 48 7.62 21.29 -10.67
N TYR A 49 6.74 20.42 -10.15
CA TYR A 49 5.35 20.32 -10.59
C TYR A 49 4.38 20.52 -9.43
N THR A 50 3.22 21.11 -9.72
CA THR A 50 2.04 21.00 -8.85
C THR A 50 1.48 19.57 -8.92
N LEU A 51 0.62 19.17 -7.97
CA LEU A 51 -0.02 17.85 -8.00
C LEU A 51 -0.79 17.59 -9.32
N GLN A 52 -1.52 18.59 -9.82
CA GLN A 52 -2.30 18.46 -11.05
C GLN A 52 -1.42 18.30 -12.29
N GLU A 53 -0.33 19.06 -12.39
CA GLU A 53 0.65 18.89 -13.47
C GLU A 53 1.36 17.54 -13.36
N PHE A 54 1.67 17.12 -12.13
CA PHE A 54 2.33 15.86 -11.87
C PHE A 54 1.49 14.66 -12.29
N TYR A 55 0.15 14.71 -12.28
CA TYR A 55 -0.67 13.62 -12.81
C TYR A 55 -0.35 13.28 -14.28
N LYS A 56 -0.05 14.29 -15.11
CA LYS A 56 0.37 14.06 -16.51
C LYS A 56 1.72 13.36 -16.59
N ILE A 57 2.63 13.65 -15.66
CA ILE A 57 3.94 13.00 -15.56
C ILE A 57 3.78 11.58 -15.00
N PHE A 58 2.94 11.41 -13.98
CA PHE A 58 2.59 10.12 -13.40
C PHE A 58 2.07 9.18 -14.48
N ASP A 59 1.13 9.60 -15.32
CA ASP A 59 0.59 8.73 -16.37
C ASP A 59 1.66 8.27 -17.38
N LYS A 60 2.63 9.12 -17.72
CA LYS A 60 3.75 8.73 -18.59
C LYS A 60 4.64 7.68 -17.94
N LEU A 61 4.98 7.88 -16.68
CA LEU A 61 5.81 6.95 -15.91
C LEU A 61 5.04 5.66 -15.57
N TRP A 62 3.74 5.75 -15.32
CA TRP A 62 2.87 4.62 -15.00
C TRP A 62 2.68 3.67 -16.18
N ASN A 63 2.48 4.24 -17.37
CA ASN A 63 2.26 3.49 -18.60
C ASN A 63 3.55 3.02 -19.27
N SER A 64 4.70 3.21 -18.63
CA SER A 64 5.96 2.70 -19.16
C SER A 64 6.15 1.23 -18.83
N TRP A 65 6.99 0.56 -19.62
CA TRP A 65 7.37 -0.84 -19.38
C TRP A 65 8.37 -1.01 -18.23
N SER A 66 8.78 0.08 -17.58
CA SER A 66 9.83 0.08 -16.54
C SER A 66 9.23 0.11 -15.14
N ASN A 67 9.50 -0.93 -14.35
CA ASN A 67 9.10 -0.97 -12.93
C ASN A 67 9.72 0.18 -12.12
N ASN A 68 10.91 0.64 -12.50
CA ASN A 68 11.59 1.76 -11.82
C ASN A 68 10.88 3.08 -12.06
N GLU A 69 10.36 3.31 -13.27
CA GLU A 69 9.60 4.51 -13.60
C GLU A 69 8.23 4.51 -12.90
N ARG A 70 7.54 3.36 -12.85
CA ARG A 70 6.31 3.20 -12.07
C ARG A 70 6.55 3.45 -10.57
N SER A 71 7.65 2.92 -10.03
CA SER A 71 8.04 3.14 -8.64
C SER A 71 8.35 4.61 -8.36
N LEU A 72 9.07 5.29 -9.26
CA LEU A 72 9.31 6.73 -9.19
C LEU A 72 7.99 7.52 -9.21
N ALA A 73 7.03 7.14 -10.06
CA ALA A 73 5.73 7.79 -10.13
C ALA A 73 4.98 7.71 -8.80
N ILE A 74 4.87 6.50 -8.23
CA ILE A 74 4.19 6.26 -6.96
C ILE A 74 4.91 7.00 -5.82
N HIS A 75 6.23 6.87 -5.75
CA HIS A 75 7.04 7.48 -4.69
C HIS A 75 6.96 9.00 -4.73
N THR A 76 6.99 9.58 -5.91
CA THR A 76 6.80 11.04 -6.08
C THR A 76 5.39 11.46 -5.69
N LEU A 77 4.35 10.69 -6.05
CA LEU A 77 2.98 10.99 -5.67
C LEU A 77 2.80 11.00 -4.14
N GLN A 78 3.45 10.08 -3.42
CA GLN A 78 3.43 10.05 -1.94
C GLN A 78 3.91 11.35 -1.30
N LEU A 79 4.81 12.10 -1.94
CA LEU A 79 5.31 13.39 -1.44
C LEU A 79 4.27 14.52 -1.51
N TYR A 80 3.14 14.31 -2.20
CA TYR A 80 2.01 15.24 -2.24
C TYR A 80 0.93 14.92 -1.20
N ASN A 81 1.21 14.10 -0.19
CA ASN A 81 0.19 13.65 0.76
C ASN A 81 -0.64 14.74 1.45
N ARG A 82 -0.05 15.92 1.66
CA ARG A 82 -0.75 17.10 2.21
C ARG A 82 -1.75 17.72 1.25
N GLU A 83 -1.59 17.52 -0.05
CA GLU A 83 -2.44 18.07 -1.13
C GLU A 83 -3.52 17.10 -1.60
N PHE A 84 -3.47 15.82 -1.21
CA PHE A 84 -4.48 14.84 -1.61
C PHE A 84 -5.91 15.24 -1.28
N ASP A 85 -6.79 14.98 -2.23
CA ASP A 85 -8.22 15.31 -2.24
C ASP A 85 -9.02 14.20 -2.96
N ILE A 86 -10.30 14.47 -3.25
CA ILE A 86 -11.17 13.50 -3.93
C ILE A 86 -10.76 13.26 -5.38
N ASN A 87 -10.18 14.27 -6.05
CA ASN A 87 -9.68 14.15 -7.41
C ASN A 87 -8.49 13.19 -7.47
N THR A 88 -7.64 13.20 -6.43
CA THR A 88 -6.55 12.23 -6.28
C THR A 88 -7.08 10.80 -6.21
N TRP A 89 -8.20 10.57 -5.51
CA TRP A 89 -8.85 9.27 -5.49
C TRP A 89 -9.34 8.86 -6.87
N TYR A 90 -10.09 9.72 -7.57
CA TYR A 90 -10.59 9.41 -8.91
C TYR A 90 -9.46 9.16 -9.90
N PHE A 91 -8.38 9.95 -9.82
CA PHE A 91 -7.17 9.72 -10.59
C PHE A 91 -6.65 8.30 -10.35
N LEU A 92 -6.41 7.90 -9.10
CA LEU A 92 -5.86 6.58 -8.79
C LEU A 92 -6.81 5.42 -9.09
N LYS A 93 -8.12 5.60 -8.94
CA LYS A 93 -9.13 4.56 -9.15
C LYS A 93 -9.02 3.93 -10.55
N GLU A 94 -8.70 4.72 -11.56
CA GLU A 94 -8.48 4.25 -12.94
C GLU A 94 -7.16 3.48 -13.11
N LYS A 95 -6.17 3.66 -12.23
CA LYS A 95 -4.84 3.04 -12.37
C LYS A 95 -4.70 1.78 -11.54
N ILE A 96 -5.39 1.67 -10.40
CA ILE A 96 -5.26 0.51 -9.50
C ILE A 96 -5.68 -0.81 -10.14
N ILE A 97 -6.50 -0.78 -11.19
CA ILE A 97 -6.89 -1.97 -11.97
C ILE A 97 -5.70 -2.62 -12.71
N HIS A 98 -4.64 -1.86 -12.95
CA HIS A 98 -3.43 -2.31 -13.65
C HIS A 98 -2.32 -2.78 -12.72
N ILE A 99 -2.54 -2.73 -11.40
CA ILE A 99 -1.56 -3.21 -10.42
C ILE A 99 -1.40 -4.72 -10.52
N LYS A 100 -0.15 -5.18 -10.52
CA LYS A 100 0.19 -6.61 -10.65
C LYS A 100 1.27 -7.07 -9.68
N SER A 101 1.77 -6.19 -8.82
CA SER A 101 2.78 -6.53 -7.83
C SER A 101 2.36 -6.13 -6.42
N PHE A 102 2.96 -6.82 -5.45
CA PHE A 102 2.73 -6.56 -4.04
C PHE A 102 3.30 -5.20 -3.59
N ASP A 103 4.45 -4.79 -4.14
CA ASP A 103 5.08 -3.52 -3.80
C ASP A 103 4.24 -2.32 -4.27
N GLU A 104 3.60 -2.44 -5.43
CA GLU A 104 2.63 -1.46 -5.93
C GLU A 104 1.39 -1.40 -5.04
N VAL A 105 0.83 -2.56 -4.66
CA VAL A 105 -0.29 -2.64 -3.71
C VAL A 105 0.04 -1.89 -2.42
N ASN A 106 1.24 -2.10 -1.87
CA ASN A 106 1.65 -1.48 -0.62
C ASN A 106 1.86 0.03 -0.74
N SER A 107 2.58 0.45 -1.77
CA SER A 107 2.89 1.87 -1.98
C SER A 107 1.62 2.68 -2.30
N ILE A 108 0.70 2.11 -3.09
CA ILE A 108 -0.60 2.72 -3.38
C ILE A 108 -1.55 2.66 -2.18
N GLY A 109 -1.55 1.56 -1.41
CA GLY A 109 -2.32 1.44 -0.18
C GLY A 109 -1.97 2.52 0.84
N GLU A 110 -0.69 2.89 0.93
CA GLU A 110 -0.23 4.01 1.76
C GLU A 110 -0.82 5.36 1.31
N ILE A 111 -0.84 5.62 0.00
CA ILE A 111 -1.43 6.84 -0.58
C ILE A 111 -2.93 6.89 -0.29
N ILE A 112 -3.65 5.81 -0.61
CA ILE A 112 -5.10 5.74 -0.42
C ILE A 112 -5.47 5.84 1.07
N SER A 113 -4.64 5.32 1.98
CA SER A 113 -4.78 5.56 3.42
C SER A 113 -4.73 7.04 3.79
N ASP A 114 -3.81 7.79 3.17
CA ASP A 114 -3.67 9.23 3.40
C ASP A 114 -4.88 10.00 2.83
N ILE A 115 -5.45 9.57 1.71
CA ILE A 115 -6.69 10.11 1.14
C ILE A 115 -7.89 9.78 2.05
N LEU A 116 -8.07 8.52 2.44
CA LEU A 116 -9.18 8.05 3.29
C LEU A 116 -9.25 8.79 4.61
N TYR A 117 -8.08 9.14 5.19
CA TYR A 117 -8.03 9.93 6.42
C TYR A 117 -8.65 11.31 6.26
N LYS A 118 -8.47 11.95 5.10
CA LYS A 118 -9.08 13.25 4.78
C LYS A 118 -10.53 13.13 4.33
N ILE A 119 -10.89 12.01 3.72
CA ILE A 119 -12.21 11.78 3.11
C ILE A 119 -12.80 10.47 3.65
N PRO A 120 -13.38 10.47 4.86
CA PRO A 120 -13.87 9.26 5.51
C PRO A 120 -14.95 8.50 4.71
N ASP A 121 -15.71 9.20 3.86
CA ASP A 121 -16.75 8.59 3.02
C ASP A 121 -16.20 7.57 2.02
N LEU A 122 -14.90 7.67 1.68
CA LEU A 122 -14.20 6.67 0.86
C LEU A 122 -14.17 5.28 1.51
N LYS A 123 -14.51 5.13 2.79
CA LYS A 123 -14.67 3.80 3.43
C LYS A 123 -15.53 2.86 2.57
N ARG A 124 -16.59 3.37 1.93
CA ARG A 124 -17.48 2.57 1.06
C ARG A 124 -16.75 2.01 -0.15
N GLU A 125 -15.88 2.81 -0.78
CA GLU A 125 -15.05 2.39 -1.91
C GLU A 125 -14.00 1.36 -1.47
N ILE A 126 -13.37 1.54 -0.30
CA ILE A 126 -12.41 0.56 0.23
C ILE A 126 -13.10 -0.77 0.55
N ILE A 127 -14.33 -0.74 1.06
CA ILE A 127 -15.16 -1.93 1.23
C ILE A 127 -15.44 -2.59 -0.13
N ALA A 128 -15.76 -1.81 -1.17
CA ALA A 128 -15.98 -2.36 -2.51
C ALA A 128 -14.72 -3.04 -3.07
N LEU A 129 -13.54 -2.43 -2.90
CA LEU A 129 -12.26 -3.05 -3.26
C LEU A 129 -12.03 -4.39 -2.54
N SER A 130 -12.34 -4.47 -1.25
CA SER A 130 -12.20 -5.71 -0.45
C SER A 130 -13.11 -6.86 -0.92
N ARG A 131 -14.19 -6.55 -1.65
CA ARG A 131 -15.12 -7.54 -2.20
C ARG A 131 -14.80 -7.92 -3.65
N ASN A 132 -13.82 -7.25 -4.27
CA ASN A 132 -13.50 -7.47 -5.68
C ASN A 132 -12.95 -8.89 -5.93
N LYS A 133 -13.19 -9.42 -7.13
CA LYS A 133 -12.65 -10.71 -7.58
C LYS A 133 -11.15 -10.62 -7.89
N ASN A 134 -10.67 -9.46 -8.33
CA ASN A 134 -9.26 -9.21 -8.55
C ASN A 134 -8.51 -9.21 -7.20
N VAL A 135 -7.55 -10.13 -7.08
CA VAL A 135 -6.77 -10.32 -5.86
C VAL A 135 -5.99 -9.06 -5.48
N TRP A 136 -5.42 -8.33 -6.44
CA TRP A 136 -4.63 -7.13 -6.16
C TRP A 136 -5.50 -6.01 -5.58
N LEU A 137 -6.67 -5.77 -6.17
CA LEU A 137 -7.63 -4.79 -5.64
C LEU A 137 -8.08 -5.14 -4.23
N LYS A 138 -8.30 -6.45 -3.98
CA LYS A 138 -8.62 -6.91 -2.64
C LYS A 138 -7.51 -6.62 -1.64
N ARG A 139 -6.26 -6.89 -2.02
CA ARG A 139 -5.07 -6.64 -1.19
C ARG A 139 -4.83 -5.16 -0.91
N ILE A 140 -5.15 -4.26 -1.85
CA ILE A 140 -5.11 -2.81 -1.63
C ILE A 140 -5.95 -2.44 -0.41
N SER A 141 -7.16 -2.99 -0.25
CA SER A 141 -8.01 -2.68 0.90
C SER A 141 -7.36 -3.02 2.25
N THR A 142 -6.66 -4.15 2.34
CA THR A 142 -5.88 -4.55 3.52
C THR A 142 -4.68 -3.62 3.72
N SER A 143 -3.97 -3.27 2.66
CA SER A 143 -2.83 -2.36 2.73
C SER A 143 -3.24 -0.97 3.22
N VAL A 144 -4.34 -0.41 2.70
CA VAL A 144 -4.95 0.84 3.19
C VAL A 144 -5.21 0.77 4.70
N CYS A 145 -5.78 -0.33 5.18
CA CYS A 145 -6.03 -0.54 6.60
C CYS A 145 -4.74 -0.64 7.41
N PHE A 146 -3.73 -1.35 6.91
CA PHE A 146 -2.42 -1.51 7.55
C PHE A 146 -1.71 -0.16 7.72
N TYR A 147 -1.55 0.60 6.64
CA TYR A 147 -0.91 1.91 6.70
C TYR A 147 -1.72 2.92 7.52
N GLY A 148 -3.05 2.89 7.38
CA GLY A 148 -3.94 3.74 8.16
C GLY A 148 -3.85 3.47 9.65
N LEU A 149 -3.76 2.19 10.05
CA LEU A 149 -3.56 1.81 11.44
C LEU A 149 -2.17 2.20 11.95
N LYS A 150 -1.11 1.88 11.19
CA LYS A 150 0.29 2.20 11.52
C LYS A 150 0.51 3.71 11.71
N LYS A 151 -0.09 4.54 10.84
CA LYS A 151 -0.05 6.00 10.91
C LYS A 151 -1.06 6.59 11.90
N LYS A 152 -1.81 5.77 12.65
CA LYS A 152 -2.87 6.17 13.59
C LYS A 152 -4.01 6.98 12.94
N LYS A 153 -4.22 6.81 11.64
CA LYS A 153 -5.26 7.46 10.82
C LYS A 153 -6.58 6.69 10.81
N ILE A 154 -6.53 5.37 10.98
CA ILE A 154 -7.71 4.50 11.07
C ILE A 154 -7.73 3.85 12.44
N LYS A 155 -8.80 4.09 13.19
CA LYS A 155 -8.99 3.58 14.57
C LYS A 155 -10.32 2.85 14.77
N ASP A 156 -11.01 2.54 13.69
CA ASP A 156 -12.32 1.87 13.70
C ASP A 156 -12.12 0.35 13.60
N PRO A 157 -12.18 -0.39 14.72
CA PRO A 157 -11.92 -1.83 14.72
C PRO A 157 -12.97 -2.60 13.91
N SER A 158 -14.21 -2.10 13.81
CA SER A 158 -15.26 -2.77 13.04
C SER A 158 -14.96 -2.73 11.56
N PHE A 159 -14.51 -1.58 11.05
CA PHE A 159 -14.05 -1.43 9.67
C PHE A 159 -12.84 -2.33 9.38
N LEU A 160 -11.83 -2.32 10.26
CA LEU A 160 -10.63 -3.16 10.10
C LEU A 160 -10.98 -4.66 10.06
N LEU A 161 -11.80 -5.13 11.01
CA LEU A 161 -12.23 -6.53 11.07
C LEU A 161 -13.08 -6.93 9.85
N PHE A 162 -13.88 -6.01 9.31
CA PHE A 162 -14.62 -6.23 8.07
C PHE A 162 -13.66 -6.50 6.90
N ILE A 163 -12.63 -5.67 6.72
CA ILE A 163 -11.65 -5.81 5.64
C ILE A 163 -10.83 -7.11 5.81
N ILE A 164 -10.42 -7.42 7.05
CA ILE A 164 -9.75 -8.69 7.38
C ILE A 164 -10.62 -9.90 7.00
N ALA A 165 -11.94 -9.85 7.28
CA ALA A 165 -12.85 -10.94 6.97
C ALA A 165 -12.89 -11.29 5.47
N GLN A 166 -12.79 -10.28 4.60
CA GLN A 166 -12.78 -10.50 3.15
C GLN A 166 -11.50 -11.18 2.63
N ASN A 167 -10.41 -11.09 3.41
CA ASN A 167 -9.07 -11.51 3.03
C ASN A 167 -8.56 -12.74 3.79
N ILE A 168 -9.32 -13.24 4.77
CA ILE A 168 -8.90 -14.32 5.66
C ILE A 168 -8.68 -15.68 4.96
N LYS A 169 -9.16 -15.83 3.73
CA LYS A 169 -9.02 -17.04 2.89
C LYS A 169 -8.05 -16.83 1.72
N ASP A 170 -7.28 -15.74 1.68
CA ASP A 170 -6.24 -15.57 0.65
C ASP A 170 -5.27 -16.75 0.69
N LYS A 171 -4.76 -17.17 -0.47
CA LYS A 171 -3.89 -18.35 -0.61
C LYS A 171 -2.41 -18.02 -0.45
N ASP A 172 -2.02 -16.77 -0.63
CA ASP A 172 -0.63 -16.33 -0.55
C ASP A 172 -0.18 -16.20 0.91
N LYS A 173 0.87 -16.94 1.27
CA LYS A 173 1.36 -17.00 2.65
C LYS A 173 1.96 -15.67 3.13
N ASN A 174 2.56 -14.88 2.24
CA ASN A 174 3.15 -13.59 2.62
C ASN A 174 2.04 -12.59 2.94
N PHE A 175 1.00 -12.54 2.12
CA PHE A 175 -0.16 -11.70 2.39
C PHE A 175 -1.00 -12.20 3.58
N GLN A 176 -1.14 -13.51 3.78
CA GLN A 176 -1.74 -14.07 5.00
C GLN A 176 -1.03 -13.53 6.26
N LYS A 177 0.30 -13.41 6.24
CA LYS A 177 1.06 -12.83 7.35
C LYS A 177 0.69 -11.36 7.58
N GLU A 178 0.51 -10.56 6.53
CA GLU A 178 0.05 -9.17 6.67
C GLU A 178 -1.37 -9.09 7.26
N VAL A 179 -2.30 -9.93 6.79
CA VAL A 179 -3.66 -10.00 7.33
C VAL A 179 -3.64 -10.37 8.81
N GLY A 180 -2.81 -11.36 9.19
CA GLY A 180 -2.62 -11.76 10.58
C GLY A 180 -2.00 -10.66 11.43
N TYR A 181 -1.03 -9.92 10.89
CA TYR A 181 -0.41 -8.78 11.58
C TYR A 181 -1.43 -7.65 11.78
N LEU A 182 -2.21 -7.31 10.74
CA LEU A 182 -3.28 -6.32 10.83
C LEU A 182 -4.30 -6.70 11.91
N LEU A 183 -4.67 -7.98 12.02
CA LEU A 183 -5.56 -8.47 13.07
C LEU A 183 -4.91 -8.37 14.47
N CYS A 184 -3.62 -8.66 14.59
CA CYS A 184 -2.86 -8.48 15.83
C CYS A 184 -2.84 -7.02 16.28
N GLU A 185 -2.57 -6.09 15.36
CA GLU A 185 -2.60 -4.64 15.63
C GLU A 185 -4.02 -4.15 15.95
N THR A 186 -5.04 -4.68 15.26
CA THR A 186 -6.45 -4.38 15.56
C THR A 186 -6.83 -4.82 16.98
N ALA A 187 -6.24 -5.92 17.47
CA ALA A 187 -6.45 -6.37 18.84
C ALA A 187 -5.89 -5.40 19.89
N LYS A 188 -4.89 -4.58 19.54
CA LYS A 188 -4.40 -3.51 20.43
C LYS A 188 -5.41 -2.37 20.56
N LEU A 189 -6.20 -2.10 19.53
CA LEU A 189 -7.30 -1.11 19.59
C LEU A 189 -8.49 -1.62 20.40
N LYS A 190 -8.94 -2.85 20.12
CA LYS A 190 -10.11 -3.44 20.79
C LYS A 190 -9.98 -4.95 20.95
N LYS A 191 -9.27 -5.37 22.00
CA LYS A 191 -8.96 -6.77 22.31
C LYS A 191 -10.18 -7.70 22.29
N TYR A 192 -11.30 -7.27 22.89
CA TYR A 192 -12.53 -8.06 22.94
C TYR A 192 -13.09 -8.40 21.55
N LEU A 193 -13.18 -7.41 20.64
CA LEU A 193 -13.70 -7.62 19.28
C LEU A 193 -12.78 -8.53 18.47
N ALA A 194 -11.46 -8.31 18.54
CA ALA A 194 -10.49 -9.15 17.87
C ALA A 194 -10.53 -10.60 18.38
N ARG A 195 -10.66 -10.82 19.70
CA ARG A 195 -10.82 -12.16 20.28
C ARG A 195 -12.08 -12.84 19.77
N LYS A 196 -13.23 -12.15 19.77
CA LYS A 196 -14.50 -12.68 19.24
C LYS A 196 -14.36 -13.06 17.76
N PHE A 197 -13.69 -12.21 16.97
CA PHE A 197 -13.41 -12.47 15.57
C PHE A 197 -12.53 -13.71 15.36
N ILE A 198 -11.42 -13.83 16.09
CA ILE A 198 -10.52 -14.99 16.00
C ILE A 198 -11.24 -16.29 16.37
N LEU A 199 -12.07 -16.27 17.42
CA LEU A 199 -12.85 -17.44 17.82
C LEU A 199 -13.91 -17.84 16.79
N LYS A 200 -14.55 -16.87 16.13
CA LYS A 200 -15.48 -17.12 15.02
C LYS A 200 -14.76 -17.74 13.82
N HIS A 201 -13.54 -17.30 13.55
CA HIS A 201 -12.71 -17.76 12.44
C HIS A 201 -11.58 -18.69 12.90
N ILE A 202 -11.84 -19.55 13.89
CA ILE A 202 -10.80 -20.38 14.52
C ILE A 202 -10.09 -21.32 13.53
N HIS A 203 -10.73 -21.65 12.40
CA HIS A 203 -10.18 -22.48 11.33
C HIS A 203 -9.55 -21.66 10.17
N MET A 204 -9.29 -20.35 10.36
CA MET A 204 -8.50 -19.56 9.42
C MET A 204 -7.12 -20.21 9.14
N PRO A 205 -6.43 -19.88 8.04
CA PRO A 205 -5.10 -20.39 7.76
C PRO A 205 -4.13 -20.26 8.95
N GLU A 206 -3.26 -21.26 9.14
CA GLU A 206 -2.32 -21.33 10.28
C GLU A 206 -1.41 -20.11 10.37
N VAL A 207 -0.98 -19.56 9.23
CA VAL A 207 -0.14 -18.37 9.15
C VAL A 207 -0.86 -17.16 9.76
N ILE A 208 -2.10 -16.89 9.32
CA ILE A 208 -2.91 -15.78 9.84
C ILE A 208 -3.12 -15.95 11.34
N PHE A 209 -3.52 -17.15 11.78
CA PHE A 209 -3.82 -17.41 13.19
C PHE A 209 -2.59 -17.26 14.09
N THR A 210 -1.45 -17.77 13.65
CA THR A 210 -0.19 -17.69 14.42
C THR A 210 0.22 -16.24 14.66
N GLU A 211 0.12 -15.43 13.61
CA GLU A 211 0.45 -14.00 13.65
C GLU A 211 -0.56 -13.22 14.49
N ALA A 212 -1.86 -13.41 14.25
CA ALA A 212 -2.95 -12.74 14.97
C ALA A 212 -2.97 -13.03 16.48
N THR A 213 -2.48 -14.20 16.90
CA THR A 213 -2.48 -14.64 18.30
C THR A 213 -1.17 -14.40 19.04
N LYS A 214 -0.21 -13.65 18.47
CA LYS A 214 1.06 -13.32 19.14
C LYS A 214 0.85 -12.75 20.55
N ASN A 215 -0.15 -11.90 20.71
CA ASN A 215 -0.51 -11.25 21.99
C ASN A 215 -1.73 -11.88 22.69
N MET A 216 -2.22 -13.02 22.20
CA MET A 216 -3.38 -13.75 22.75
C MET A 216 -3.10 -15.26 22.69
N LYS A 217 -2.01 -15.70 23.34
CA LYS A 217 -1.51 -17.08 23.31
C LYS A 217 -2.52 -18.09 23.86
N GLU A 218 -3.43 -17.66 24.73
CA GLU A 218 -4.50 -18.51 25.29
C GLU A 218 -5.41 -19.09 24.18
N LEU A 219 -5.59 -18.36 23.07
CA LEU A 219 -6.41 -18.82 21.94
C LEU A 219 -5.78 -20.01 21.21
N ARG A 220 -4.46 -20.18 21.30
CA ARG A 220 -3.75 -21.31 20.67
C ARG A 220 -4.13 -22.64 21.29
N LYS A 221 -4.35 -22.69 22.62
CA LYS A 221 -4.84 -23.88 23.32
C LYS A 221 -6.25 -24.25 22.83
N LEU A 222 -7.14 -23.26 22.74
CA LEU A 222 -8.52 -23.46 22.27
C LEU A 222 -8.58 -24.00 20.84
N ARG A 223 -7.70 -23.54 19.95
CA ARG A 223 -7.65 -24.04 18.56
C ARG A 223 -7.22 -25.50 18.49
N LYS A 224 -6.29 -25.94 19.34
CA LYS A 224 -5.90 -27.36 19.43
C LYS A 224 -7.09 -28.23 19.84
N ILE A 225 -7.81 -27.83 20.89
CA ILE A 225 -9.00 -28.55 21.38
C ILE A 225 -10.07 -28.66 20.27
N LYS A 226 -10.31 -27.57 19.53
CA LYS A 226 -11.29 -27.57 18.44
C LYS A 226 -10.85 -28.28 17.15
N LYS A 227 -9.56 -28.60 16.98
CA LYS A 227 -9.08 -29.43 15.86
C LYS A 227 -9.24 -30.93 16.15
N LEU A 228 -9.46 -31.31 17.41
CA LEU A 228 -9.67 -32.70 17.86
C LEU A 228 -11.15 -33.13 17.83
N LYS A 229 -12.06 -32.19 17.55
CA LYS A 229 -13.50 -32.40 17.33
C LYS A 229 -13.81 -32.20 15.87
#